data_AF-A0AA37TMR0-F1
#
_entry.id   AF-A0AA37TMR0-F1
#
_cell.length_a   1.000
_cell.length_b   1.000
_cell.length_c   1.000
_cell.angle_alpha   90.00
_cell.angle_beta   90.00
_cell.angle_gamma   90.00
#
_symmetry.space_group_name_H-M   'P 1'
#
loop_
_entity.id
_entity.type
_entity.pdbx_description
1 polymer ?
#
loop_
_entity_poly.entity_id
_entity_poly.type
_entity_poly.pdbx_seq_one_letter_code
_entity_poly.pdbx_strand_id
1 'polypeptide(L)'
;MRKIAKVSNNEEVKRIMLYECEDGVYIFEYDNEHDSSATADYLQDSVEIVYEIAEEDYGVKPGDWQEISNPMEFCQGDRIEPVRVVGRNTGNPQWGKLEKLVSGNWVPLIE
;
A
#
# COMPACT_ATOMS: atom_id res chain seq x y z
N MET A 1 -10.83 3.47 3.95
CA MET A 1 -10.87 3.37 2.45
C MET A 1 -9.48 3.12 1.86
N ARG A 2 -9.34 2.73 0.58
CA ARG A 2 -8.03 2.70 -0.11
C ARG A 2 -8.02 3.37 -1.48
N LYS A 3 -6.98 4.17 -1.73
CA LYS A 3 -6.75 4.83 -3.02
C LYS A 3 -5.26 4.84 -3.37
N ILE A 4 -4.94 4.87 -4.65
CA ILE A 4 -3.56 5.00 -5.16
C ILE A 4 -3.48 6.11 -6.20
N ALA A 5 -2.34 6.80 -6.25
CA ALA A 5 -2.05 7.80 -7.27
C ALA A 5 -0.62 7.65 -7.79
N LYS A 6 -0.41 8.05 -9.05
CA LYS A 6 0.94 8.17 -9.62
C LYS A 6 1.55 9.51 -9.25
N VAL A 7 2.84 9.51 -8.97
CA VAL A 7 3.62 10.72 -8.74
C VAL A 7 4.43 11.01 -9.99
N SER A 8 4.21 12.17 -10.60
CA SER A 8 4.79 12.51 -11.91
C SER A 8 6.10 13.29 -11.80
N ASN A 9 6.36 13.91 -10.65
CA ASN A 9 7.39 14.93 -10.50
C ASN A 9 8.28 14.68 -9.27
N ASN A 10 8.64 13.41 -9.03
CA ASN A 10 9.53 13.00 -7.94
C ASN A 10 10.49 11.89 -8.44
N GLU A 11 11.78 12.04 -8.15
CA GLU A 11 12.82 11.10 -8.60
C GLU A 11 12.81 9.78 -7.83
N GLU A 12 12.39 9.81 -6.56
CA GLU A 12 12.41 8.66 -5.65
C GLU A 12 11.04 7.99 -5.58
N VAL A 13 9.97 8.79 -5.41
CA VAL A 13 8.60 8.28 -5.26
C VAL A 13 7.88 8.27 -6.59
N LYS A 14 7.38 7.10 -7.01
CA LYS A 14 6.63 6.88 -8.26
C LYS A 14 5.13 6.77 -8.05
N ARG A 15 4.71 6.31 -6.88
CA ARG A 15 3.30 6.20 -6.49
C ARG A 15 3.15 6.46 -5.00
N ILE A 16 1.96 6.89 -4.60
CA ILE A 16 1.54 6.94 -3.20
C ILE A 16 0.20 6.23 -3.04
N MET A 17 -0.02 5.62 -1.88
CA MET A 17 -1.30 4.97 -1.52
C MET A 17 -1.83 5.55 -0.22
N LEU A 18 -3.09 5.97 -0.24
CA LEU A 18 -3.87 6.28 0.95
C LEU A 18 -4.53 5.00 1.44
N TYR A 19 -4.36 4.68 2.72
CA TYR A 19 -5.13 3.62 3.38
C TYR A 19 -5.66 4.08 4.74
N GLU A 20 -6.96 4.33 4.81
CA GLU A 20 -7.67 4.53 6.07
C GLU A 20 -8.18 3.17 6.58
N CYS A 21 -7.69 2.78 7.75
CA CYS A 21 -7.97 1.54 8.46
C CYS A 21 -8.26 1.81 9.96
N GLU A 22 -8.42 0.76 10.76
CA GLU A 22 -8.71 0.88 12.19
C GLU A 22 -7.58 1.56 12.99
N ASP A 23 -6.33 1.44 12.52
CA ASP A 23 -5.15 2.01 13.17
C ASP A 23 -4.96 3.50 12.84
N GLY A 24 -5.66 4.03 11.83
CA GLY A 24 -5.62 5.42 11.38
C GLY A 24 -5.51 5.55 9.86
N VAL A 25 -4.94 6.66 9.38
CA VAL A 25 -4.82 6.94 7.93
C VAL A 25 -3.35 6.91 7.51
N TYR A 26 -2.99 5.90 6.73
CA TYR A 26 -1.65 5.76 6.18
C TYR A 26 -1.51 6.45 4.83
N ILE A 27 -0.33 7.05 4.60
CA ILE A 27 0.25 7.26 3.28
C ILE A 27 1.45 6.31 3.13
N PHE A 28 1.42 5.49 2.08
CA PHE A 28 2.53 4.63 1.68
C PHE A 28 3.21 5.21 0.46
N GLU A 29 4.53 5.15 0.44
CA GLU A 29 5.36 5.57 -0.70
C GLU A 29 5.95 4.36 -1.42
N TYR A 30 6.10 4.48 -2.74
CA TYR A 30 6.65 3.42 -3.58
C TYR A 30 7.65 4.00 -4.57
N ASP A 31 8.78 3.32 -4.75
CA ASP A 31 9.82 3.64 -5.73
C ASP A 31 9.60 3.00 -7.10
N ASN A 32 8.53 2.21 -7.25
CA ASN A 32 8.19 1.48 -8.47
C ASN A 32 6.79 1.84 -8.97
N GLU A 33 6.58 1.81 -10.29
CA GLU A 33 5.27 1.97 -10.94
C GLU A 33 4.36 0.72 -10.80
N HIS A 34 4.94 -0.45 -10.54
CA HIS A 34 4.23 -1.72 -10.37
C HIS A 34 4.04 -2.09 -8.90
N ASP A 35 3.03 -2.91 -8.59
CA ASP A 35 2.74 -3.30 -7.21
C ASP A 35 3.97 -3.92 -6.50
N SER A 36 4.36 -3.31 -5.39
CA SER A 36 5.58 -3.58 -4.63
C SER A 36 5.32 -3.31 -3.17
N SER A 37 6.24 -3.72 -2.30
CA SER A 37 6.23 -3.28 -0.90
C SER A 37 6.47 -1.77 -0.87
N ALA A 38 5.88 -1.09 0.10
CA ALA A 38 6.15 0.32 0.32
C ALA A 38 7.60 0.53 0.78
N THR A 39 8.20 1.63 0.36
CA THR A 39 9.54 2.07 0.83
C THR A 39 9.44 2.84 2.14
N ALA A 40 8.29 3.45 2.40
CA ALA A 40 7.98 4.15 3.64
C ALA A 40 6.47 4.13 3.92
N ASP A 41 6.12 4.21 5.20
CA ASP A 41 4.76 4.32 5.70
C ASP A 41 4.65 5.44 6.75
N TYR A 42 3.68 6.32 6.59
CA TYR A 42 3.43 7.41 7.52
C TYR A 42 1.97 7.41 7.98
N LEU A 43 1.77 7.38 9.28
CA LEU A 43 0.47 7.46 9.92
C LEU A 43 0.06 8.91 10.12
N GLN A 44 -1.17 9.25 9.72
CA GLN A 44 -1.77 10.58 9.81
C GLN A 44 -3.09 10.51 10.57
N ASP A 45 -3.48 11.65 11.14
CA ASP A 45 -4.71 11.76 11.93
C ASP A 45 -5.99 11.73 11.07
N SER A 46 -5.91 12.11 9.79
CA SER A 46 -7.08 12.18 8.91
C SER A 46 -6.77 12.04 7.42
N VAL A 47 -7.81 11.76 6.64
CA VAL A 47 -7.77 11.65 5.18
C VAL A 47 -7.46 13.01 4.53
N GLU A 48 -7.94 14.09 5.12
CA GLU A 48 -7.68 15.46 4.68
C GLU A 48 -6.18 15.78 4.73
N ILE A 49 -5.49 15.42 5.83
CA ILE A 49 -4.04 15.60 5.95
C ILE A 49 -3.29 14.84 4.85
N VAL A 50 -3.72 13.61 4.54
CA VAL A 50 -3.10 12.84 3.45
C VAL A 50 -3.30 13.51 2.09
N TYR A 51 -4.46 14.11 1.82
CA TYR A 51 -4.68 14.85 0.58
C TYR A 51 -3.84 16.14 0.51
N GLU A 52 -3.68 16.86 1.64
CA GLU A 52 -2.81 18.04 1.73
C GLU A 52 -1.36 17.65 1.44
N ILE A 53 -0.82 16.63 2.12
CA ILE A 53 0.54 16.09 1.88
C ILE A 53 0.70 15.65 0.42
N ALA A 54 -0.27 14.90 -0.12
CA ALA A 54 -0.23 14.42 -1.49
C ALA A 54 -0.18 15.57 -2.51
N GLU A 55 -0.91 16.64 -2.27
CA GLU A 55 -0.91 17.81 -3.16
C GLU A 55 0.37 18.65 -3.03
N GLU A 56 0.82 18.92 -1.80
CA GLU A 56 1.97 19.79 -1.51
C GLU A 56 3.31 19.12 -1.81
N ASP A 57 3.51 17.88 -1.38
CA ASP A 57 4.81 17.18 -1.45
C ASP A 57 4.94 16.35 -2.74
N TYR A 58 3.83 15.83 -3.27
CA TYR A 58 3.83 14.91 -4.41
C TYR A 58 3.16 15.47 -5.67
N GLY A 59 2.50 16.62 -5.57
CA GLY A 59 1.77 17.23 -6.69
C GLY A 59 0.56 16.42 -7.16
N VAL A 60 0.11 15.44 -6.38
CA VAL A 60 -1.04 14.57 -6.70
C VAL A 60 -2.33 15.35 -6.47
N LYS A 61 -3.15 15.45 -7.52
CA LYS A 61 -4.42 16.19 -7.47
C LYS A 61 -5.59 15.27 -7.13
N PRO A 62 -6.73 15.82 -6.65
CA PRO A 62 -7.90 15.01 -6.31
C PRO A 62 -8.38 14.07 -7.43
N GLY A 63 -8.21 14.44 -8.70
CA GLY A 63 -8.59 13.62 -9.86
C GLY A 63 -7.61 12.51 -10.24
N ASP A 64 -6.42 12.48 -9.66
CA ASP A 64 -5.39 11.48 -9.97
C ASP A 64 -5.57 10.18 -9.17
N TRP A 65 -6.33 10.24 -8.08
CA TRP A 65 -6.58 9.11 -7.19
C TRP A 65 -7.50 8.07 -7.82
N GLN A 66 -7.08 6.82 -7.74
CA GLN A 66 -7.83 5.65 -8.17
C GLN A 66 -8.21 4.82 -6.96
N GLU A 67 -9.49 4.51 -6.81
CA GLU A 67 -9.96 3.60 -5.76
C GLU A 67 -9.47 2.18 -6.01
N ILE A 68 -9.03 1.50 -4.95
CA ILE A 68 -8.59 0.11 -4.97
C ILE A 68 -9.29 -0.66 -3.86
N SER A 69 -9.37 -1.99 -4.01
CA SER A 69 -10.01 -2.84 -3.01
C SER A 69 -9.26 -2.83 -1.68
N ASN A 70 -10.01 -3.00 -0.59
CA ASN A 70 -9.43 -3.26 0.73
C ASN A 70 -8.60 -4.56 0.70
N PRO A 71 -7.53 -4.66 1.50
CA PRO A 71 -6.74 -5.89 1.56
C PRO A 71 -7.61 -7.05 2.02
N MET A 72 -7.32 -8.24 1.51
CA MET A 72 -7.91 -9.46 2.04
C MET A 72 -7.42 -9.69 3.48
N GLU A 73 -8.15 -10.50 4.24
CA GLU A 73 -7.75 -10.86 5.60
C GLU A 73 -6.30 -11.42 5.61
N PHE A 74 -5.53 -10.98 6.61
CA PHE A 74 -4.11 -11.27 6.78
C PHE A 74 -3.17 -10.72 5.70
N CYS A 75 -3.68 -10.04 4.66
CA CYS A 75 -2.83 -9.41 3.64
C CYS A 75 -2.30 -8.06 4.10
N GLN A 76 -1.21 -7.65 3.46
CA GLN A 76 -0.57 -6.37 3.71
C GLN A 76 -1.44 -5.22 3.21
N GLY A 77 -1.48 -4.13 3.97
CA GLY A 77 -2.27 -2.93 3.62
C GLY A 77 -1.66 -2.11 2.50
N ASP A 78 -0.34 -2.18 2.33
CA ASP A 78 0.45 -1.48 1.33
C ASP A 78 0.49 -2.19 -0.03
N ARG A 79 -0.21 -3.32 -0.19
CA ARG A 79 -0.18 -4.14 -1.41
C ARG A 79 -1.51 -4.15 -2.13
N ILE A 80 -1.52 -3.92 -3.45
CA ILE A 80 -2.72 -4.06 -4.28
C ILE A 80 -3.02 -5.53 -4.47
N GLU A 81 -2.01 -6.33 -4.85
CA GLU A 81 -2.17 -7.77 -4.95
C GLU A 81 -2.35 -8.40 -3.55
N PRO A 82 -3.07 -9.52 -3.42
CA PRO A 82 -3.17 -10.23 -2.15
C PRO A 82 -1.82 -10.85 -1.79
N VAL A 83 -1.06 -10.15 -0.96
CA VAL A 83 0.25 -10.55 -0.44
C VAL A 83 0.19 -10.59 1.08
N ARG A 84 0.75 -11.62 1.70
CA ARG A 84 0.81 -11.75 3.16
C ARG A 84 2.10 -12.37 3.64
N VAL A 85 2.36 -12.24 4.94
CA VAL A 85 3.44 -12.96 5.63
C VAL A 85 3.05 -14.44 5.76
N VAL A 86 3.96 -15.33 5.39
CA VAL A 86 3.76 -16.78 5.50
C VAL A 86 3.39 -17.15 6.94
N GLY A 87 2.30 -17.88 7.12
CA GLY A 87 1.82 -18.34 8.43
C GLY A 87 1.07 -17.28 9.26
N ARG A 88 0.83 -16.07 8.74
CA ARG A 88 0.06 -15.03 9.44
C ARG A 88 -1.39 -15.47 9.72
N ASN A 89 -2.00 -16.19 8.78
CA ASN A 89 -3.35 -16.74 8.91
C ASN A 89 -3.48 -17.86 9.95
N THR A 90 -2.36 -18.43 10.42
CA THR A 90 -2.34 -19.50 11.44
C THR A 90 -1.75 -19.02 12.76
N GLY A 91 -1.51 -17.71 12.92
CA GLY A 91 -0.91 -17.13 14.12
C GLY A 91 0.59 -17.44 14.29
N ASN A 92 1.26 -17.97 13.27
CA ASN A 92 2.68 -18.32 13.30
C ASN A 92 3.45 -17.59 12.17
N PRO A 93 3.54 -16.25 12.21
CA PRO A 93 4.13 -15.47 11.13
C PRO A 93 5.63 -15.72 10.98
N GLN A 94 6.07 -15.98 9.75
CA GLN A 94 7.48 -16.02 9.36
C GLN A 94 7.86 -14.67 8.77
N TRP A 95 8.16 -13.69 9.64
CA TRP A 95 8.53 -12.34 9.23
C TRP A 95 9.67 -12.33 8.20
N GLY A 96 9.54 -11.47 7.18
CA GLY A 96 10.45 -11.41 6.04
C GLY A 96 10.20 -12.45 4.95
N LYS A 97 9.26 -13.39 5.12
CA LYS A 97 8.83 -14.32 4.07
C LYS A 97 7.42 -14.00 3.63
N LEU A 98 7.27 -13.63 2.36
CA LEU A 98 6.00 -13.27 1.76
C LEU A 98 5.48 -14.38 0.85
N GLU A 99 4.15 -14.45 0.74
CA GLU A 99 3.45 -15.26 -0.23
C GLU A 99 2.34 -14.43 -0.89
N LYS A 100 2.06 -14.73 -2.15
CA LYS A 100 0.97 -14.08 -2.91
C LYS A 100 -0.05 -15.09 -3.40
N LEU A 101 -1.29 -14.64 -3.59
CA LEU A 101 -2.37 -15.49 -4.06
C LEU A 101 -2.36 -15.59 -5.59
N VAL A 102 -2.11 -16.79 -6.12
CA VAL A 102 -2.15 -17.09 -7.56
C VAL A 102 -3.11 -18.24 -7.81
N SER A 103 -4.17 -17.99 -8.56
CA SER A 103 -5.18 -19.00 -8.91
C SER A 103 -5.72 -19.77 -7.69
N GLY A 104 -5.96 -19.06 -6.58
CA GLY A 104 -6.47 -19.64 -5.33
C GLY A 104 -5.43 -20.31 -4.43
N ASN A 105 -4.16 -20.37 -4.84
CA ASN A 105 -3.08 -20.96 -4.07
C ASN A 105 -2.08 -19.89 -3.61
N TRP A 106 -1.61 -20.02 -2.38
CA TRP A 106 -0.54 -19.17 -1.86
C TRP A 106 0.81 -19.71 -2.31
N VAL A 107 1.58 -18.87 -3.01
CA VAL A 107 2.91 -19.21 -3.52
C VAL A 107 3.95 -18.24 -2.96
N PRO A 108 5.19 -18.69 -2.70
CA PRO A 108 6.25 -17.80 -2.24
C PRO A 108 6.43 -16.60 -3.18
N LEU A 109 6.53 -15.40 -2.59
CA LEU A 109 6.88 -14.18 -3.29
C LEU A 109 8.37 -13.91 -3.07
N ILE A 110 9.10 -13.70 -4.16
CA ILE A 110 10.50 -13.29 -4.16
C ILE A 110 10.53 -11.89 -4.78
N GLU A 111 10.98 -10.91 -4.00
CA GLU A 111 11.15 -9.51 -4.40
C GLU A 111 12.57 -9.24 -4.88
#